data_AF-A0A0F9HVF3-F1
#
_entry.id   AF-A0A0F9HVF3-F1
#
_cell.length_a   1.000
_cell.length_b   1.000
_cell.length_c   1.000
_cell.angle_alpha   90.00
_cell.angle_beta   90.00
_cell.angle_gamma   90.00
#
_symmetry.space_group_name_H-M   'P 1'
#
loop_
_entity.id
_entity.type
_entity.pdbx_description
1 polymer ?
#
loop_
_entity_poly.entity_id
_entity_poly.type
_entity_poly.pdbx_seq_one_letter_code
_entity_poly.pdbx_strand_id
1 'polypeptide(L)'
;YPAPFVAIKDWLRPTINSSVMSWDAGKMDHLFTEFDESVMDRLKGDQDWITEQMPEAKTFPRDWCVSYRKSVKMFGVVPPGAKIVVFHGFPKPWEVPAVV
;
A
#
# COMPACT_ATOMS: atom_id res chain seq x y z
N TYR A 1 -15.20 8.75 2.45
CA TYR A 1 -15.17 7.84 1.30
C TYR A 1 -16.08 6.65 1.61
N PRO A 2 -17.41 6.74 1.47
CA PRO A 2 -18.22 5.54 1.30
C PRO A 2 -17.88 5.00 -0.09
N ALA A 3 -17.12 3.92 -0.15
CA ALA A 3 -16.52 3.48 -1.40
C ALA A 3 -16.24 1.97 -1.39
N PRO A 4 -16.24 1.32 -2.56
CA PRO A 4 -15.61 0.02 -2.72
C PRO A 4 -14.18 0.07 -2.18
N PHE A 5 -13.63 -1.08 -1.80
CA PHE A 5 -12.25 -1.20 -1.31
C PHE A 5 -11.28 -0.37 -2.18
N VAL A 6 -10.53 0.53 -1.51
CA VAL A 6 -9.54 1.40 -2.14
C VAL A 6 -8.18 1.11 -1.54
N ALA A 7 -7.16 0.99 -2.38
CA ALA A 7 -5.77 0.84 -1.96
C ALA A 7 -4.83 1.73 -2.78
N ILE A 8 -3.54 1.72 -2.44
CA ILE A 8 -2.53 2.39 -3.26
C ILE A 8 -2.31 1.58 -4.54
N LYS A 9 -2.14 2.25 -5.68
CA LYS A 9 -1.58 1.59 -6.89
C LYS A 9 -0.09 1.34 -6.68
N ASP A 10 0.35 0.08 -6.71
CA ASP A 10 1.74 -0.27 -6.42
C ASP A 10 2.72 0.44 -7.38
N TRP A 11 3.86 0.87 -6.85
CA TRP A 11 4.86 1.63 -7.61
C TRP A 11 5.79 0.76 -8.45
N LEU A 12 5.83 -0.55 -8.21
CA LEU A 12 6.79 -1.50 -8.78
C LEU A 12 6.13 -2.64 -9.55
N ARG A 13 4.90 -3.00 -9.20
CA ARG A 13 4.17 -4.14 -9.78
C ARG A 13 2.79 -3.71 -10.27
N PRO A 14 2.17 -4.43 -11.20
CA PRO A 14 0.79 -4.19 -11.64
C PRO A 14 -0.21 -4.73 -10.60
N THR A 15 -0.03 -4.39 -9.33
CA THR A 15 -0.85 -4.83 -8.18
C THR A 15 -1.27 -3.63 -7.35
N ILE A 16 -1.99 -3.85 -6.25
CA ILE A 16 -2.13 -2.86 -5.20
C ILE A 16 -0.95 -2.91 -4.23
N ASN A 17 -0.78 -1.83 -3.46
CA ASN A 17 0.07 -1.80 -2.29
C ASN A 17 -0.78 -1.72 -1.02
N SER A 18 -0.55 -2.62 -0.07
CA SER A 18 -1.39 -2.79 1.13
C SER A 18 -1.05 -1.84 2.28
N SER A 19 -0.13 -0.88 2.10
CA SER A 19 0.30 0.02 3.20
C SER A 19 -0.79 1.01 3.63
N VAL A 20 -1.65 1.43 2.70
CA VAL A 20 -2.81 2.28 3.00
C VAL A 20 -4.00 1.75 2.22
N MET A 21 -5.06 1.48 2.94
CA MET A 21 -6.28 0.88 2.42
C MET A 21 -7.50 1.51 3.11
N SER A 22 -8.64 1.54 2.44
CA SER A 22 -9.89 2.09 2.98
C SER A 22 -11.08 1.29 2.47
N TRP A 23 -12.00 0.95 3.37
CA TRP A 23 -13.26 0.27 3.09
C TRP A 23 -14.26 0.56 4.22
N ASP A 24 -15.54 0.23 4.00
CA ASP A 24 -16.56 0.34 5.04
C ASP A 24 -16.39 -0.78 6.08
N ALA A 25 -16.47 -0.44 7.36
CA ALA A 25 -16.30 -1.40 8.46
C ALA A 25 -17.25 -2.62 8.31
N GLY A 26 -16.72 -3.83 8.58
CA GLY A 26 -17.45 -5.09 8.47
C GLY A 26 -17.65 -5.62 7.04
N LYS A 27 -16.93 -5.09 6.04
CA LYS A 27 -17.03 -5.53 4.63
C LYS A 27 -15.86 -6.38 4.12
N MET A 28 -14.74 -6.42 4.83
CA MET A 28 -13.49 -7.06 4.36
C MET A 28 -12.95 -8.09 5.34
N ASP A 29 -13.81 -8.64 6.20
CA ASP A 29 -13.39 -9.55 7.27
C ASP A 29 -12.77 -10.84 6.71
N HIS A 30 -13.22 -11.28 5.53
CA HIS A 30 -12.66 -12.42 4.79
C HIS A 30 -11.16 -12.27 4.50
N LEU A 31 -10.66 -11.04 4.29
CA LEU A 31 -9.23 -10.80 4.08
C LEU A 31 -8.39 -11.24 5.28
N PHE A 32 -8.96 -11.23 6.49
CA PHE A 32 -8.33 -11.72 7.70
C PHE A 32 -8.69 -13.18 7.97
N THR A 33 -9.98 -13.54 7.94
CA THR A 33 -10.43 -14.86 8.37
C THR A 33 -10.03 -16.00 7.43
N GLU A 34 -9.74 -15.68 6.16
CA GLU A 34 -9.30 -16.64 5.15
C GLU A 34 -7.78 -16.54 4.85
N PHE A 35 -7.05 -15.68 5.57
CA PHE A 35 -5.59 -15.59 5.44
C PHE A 35 -4.91 -16.57 6.40
N ASP A 36 -4.57 -17.74 5.88
CA ASP A 36 -3.96 -18.83 6.64
C ASP A 36 -2.63 -19.32 6.03
N GLU A 37 -2.07 -20.38 6.62
CA GLU A 37 -0.80 -20.98 6.18
C GLU A 37 -0.83 -21.47 4.73
N SER A 38 -1.97 -21.95 4.24
CA SER A 38 -2.10 -22.40 2.85
C SER A 38 -1.98 -21.25 1.84
N VAL A 39 -2.38 -20.04 2.25
CA VAL A 39 -2.16 -18.82 1.46
C VAL A 39 -0.67 -18.48 1.44
N MET A 40 0.01 -18.59 2.58
CA MET A 40 1.45 -18.31 2.69
C MET A 40 2.34 -19.32 1.96
N ASP A 41 1.86 -20.56 1.75
CA ASP A 41 2.55 -21.55 0.91
C ASP A 41 2.57 -21.14 -0.57
N ARG A 42 1.57 -20.35 -1.00
CA ARG A 42 1.38 -19.95 -2.41
C ARG A 42 1.82 -18.52 -2.69
N LEU A 43 1.65 -17.62 -1.74
CA LEU A 43 1.84 -16.18 -1.89
C LEU A 43 2.93 -15.66 -0.96
N LYS A 44 3.57 -14.54 -1.30
CA LYS A 44 4.68 -14.00 -0.49
C LYS A 44 4.22 -13.33 0.80
N GLY A 45 2.94 -12.98 0.90
CA GLY A 45 2.40 -12.25 2.05
C GLY A 45 1.03 -11.64 1.77
N ASP A 46 0.59 -10.80 2.70
CA ASP A 46 -0.71 -10.13 2.70
C ASP A 46 -0.95 -9.29 1.44
N GLN A 47 0.05 -8.58 0.91
CA GLN A 47 -0.15 -7.73 -0.26
C GLN A 47 -0.56 -8.55 -1.49
N ASP A 48 0.07 -9.70 -1.70
CA ASP A 48 -0.27 -10.60 -2.80
C ASP A 48 -1.67 -11.19 -2.57
N TRP A 49 -1.99 -11.60 -1.34
CA TRP A 49 -3.31 -12.11 -0.95
C TRP A 49 -4.43 -11.10 -1.19
N ILE A 50 -4.29 -9.88 -0.68
CA ILE A 50 -5.29 -8.83 -0.82
C ILE A 50 -5.44 -8.41 -2.28
N THR A 51 -4.34 -8.40 -3.05
CA THR A 51 -4.42 -8.16 -4.51
C THR A 51 -5.28 -9.22 -5.20
N GLU A 52 -5.12 -10.48 -4.84
CA GLU A 52 -5.90 -11.58 -5.40
C GLU A 52 -7.38 -11.51 -5.01
N GLN A 53 -7.68 -11.18 -3.76
CA GLN A 53 -9.05 -11.06 -3.26
C GLN A 53 -9.78 -9.81 -3.77
N MET A 54 -9.02 -8.76 -4.11
CA MET A 54 -9.57 -7.47 -4.52
C MET A 54 -9.15 -7.08 -5.96
N PRO A 55 -9.50 -7.86 -6.99
CA PRO A 55 -9.07 -7.59 -8.37
C PRO A 55 -9.66 -6.29 -8.93
N GLU A 56 -10.84 -5.88 -8.42
CA GLU A 56 -11.56 -4.66 -8.81
C GLU A 56 -11.28 -3.47 -7.88
N ALA A 57 -10.25 -3.57 -7.02
CA ALA A 57 -9.87 -2.51 -6.10
C ALA A 57 -9.73 -1.18 -6.82
N LYS A 58 -10.39 -0.15 -6.28
CA LYS A 58 -10.14 1.22 -6.74
C LYS A 58 -8.82 1.69 -6.15
N THR A 59 -8.25 2.73 -6.74
CA THR A 59 -6.97 3.27 -6.29
C THR A 59 -7.12 4.71 -5.84
N PHE A 60 -6.40 5.07 -4.78
CA PHE A 60 -6.23 6.47 -4.42
C PHE A 60 -5.58 7.25 -5.57
N PRO A 61 -5.81 8.58 -5.67
CA PRO A 61 -5.00 9.43 -6.53
C PRO A 61 -3.51 9.16 -6.30
N ARG A 62 -2.76 9.01 -7.40
CA ARG A 62 -1.39 8.47 -7.38
C ARG A 62 -0.41 9.37 -6.59
N ASP A 63 -0.71 10.64 -6.48
CA ASP A 63 0.06 11.65 -5.77
C ASP A 63 -0.20 11.68 -4.27
N TRP A 64 -1.31 11.12 -3.77
CA TRP A 64 -1.63 11.16 -2.34
C TRP A 64 -0.67 10.31 -1.51
N CYS A 65 -0.37 9.10 -1.98
CA CYS A 65 0.53 8.17 -1.32
C CYS A 65 1.77 8.01 -2.18
N VAL A 66 2.93 8.41 -1.65
CA VAL A 66 4.21 8.35 -2.37
C VAL A 66 5.17 7.40 -1.67
N SER A 67 5.96 6.69 -2.46
CA SER A 67 7.05 5.88 -1.95
C SER A 67 8.21 6.78 -1.50
N TYR A 68 8.73 6.58 -0.29
CA TYR A 68 9.96 7.26 0.11
C TYR A 68 11.09 6.93 -0.88
N ARG A 69 11.33 5.64 -1.17
CA ARG A 69 12.46 5.21 -2.01
C ARG A 69 12.34 5.66 -3.47
N LYS A 70 11.13 5.67 -4.03
CA LYS A 70 10.88 5.94 -5.46
C LYS A 70 10.46 7.38 -5.76
N SER A 71 10.13 8.16 -4.73
CA SER A 71 9.77 9.56 -4.89
C SER A 71 10.71 10.43 -4.05
N VAL A 72 10.57 10.43 -2.72
CA VAL A 72 11.26 11.39 -1.84
C VAL A 72 12.79 11.26 -1.92
N LYS A 73 13.33 10.04 -1.78
CA LYS A 73 14.77 9.78 -1.85
C LYS A 73 15.37 10.10 -3.22
N MET A 74 14.59 9.92 -4.29
CA MET A 74 15.04 10.15 -5.67
C MET A 74 15.14 11.65 -5.97
N PHE A 75 14.19 12.45 -5.49
CA PHE A 75 14.11 13.88 -5.80
C PHE A 75 14.63 14.78 -4.68
N GLY A 76 14.91 14.24 -3.50
CA GLY A 76 15.37 15.00 -2.33
C GLY A 76 14.30 15.85 -1.65
N VAL A 77 13.04 15.76 -2.10
CA VAL A 77 11.92 16.56 -1.59
C VAL A 77 10.63 15.75 -1.63
N VAL A 78 9.71 16.02 -0.70
CA VAL A 78 8.36 15.45 -0.74
C VAL A 78 7.58 16.08 -1.90
N PRO A 79 7.04 15.28 -2.85
CA PRO A 79 6.27 15.84 -3.96
C PRO A 79 5.09 16.69 -3.46
N PRO A 80 4.82 17.86 -4.07
CA PRO A 80 3.65 18.66 -3.73
C PRO A 80 2.36 17.84 -3.84
N GLY A 81 1.46 18.00 -2.86
CA GLY A 81 0.19 17.28 -2.82
C GLY A 81 0.26 15.89 -2.16
N ALA A 82 1.45 15.37 -1.86
CA ALA A 82 1.59 14.15 -1.09
C ALA A 82 0.98 14.30 0.31
N LYS A 83 0.17 13.31 0.69
CA LYS A 83 -0.49 13.23 1.99
C LYS A 83 0.19 12.20 2.90
N ILE A 84 0.72 11.14 2.30
CA ILE A 84 1.35 10.02 3.01
C ILE A 84 2.66 9.65 2.29
N VAL A 85 3.74 9.56 3.06
CA VAL A 85 5.04 9.03 2.60
C VAL A 85 5.22 7.62 3.15
N VAL A 86 5.30 6.63 2.27
CA VAL A 86 5.40 5.22 2.63
C VAL A 86 6.86 4.75 2.53
N PHE A 87 7.42 4.37 3.68
CA PHE A 87 8.73 3.73 3.79
C PHE A 87 8.63 2.21 3.63
N HIS A 88 8.28 1.76 2.42
CA HIS A 88 8.23 0.34 2.10
C HIS A 88 9.65 -0.22 1.84
N GLY A 89 9.92 -1.43 2.34
CA GLY A 89 11.26 -2.02 2.28
C GLY A 89 12.27 -1.27 3.13
N PHE A 90 13.45 -0.99 2.57
CA PHE A 90 14.54 -0.23 3.19
C PHE A 90 14.88 1.04 2.39
N PRO A 91 15.33 2.13 3.05
CA PRO A 91 15.51 2.24 4.51
C PRO A 91 14.18 2.41 5.26
N LYS A 92 14.20 2.17 6.56
CA LYS A 92 13.14 2.51 7.50
C LYS A 92 13.22 3.99 7.90
N PRO A 93 12.11 4.60 8.36
CA PRO A 93 12.10 6.02 8.70
C PRO A 93 13.18 6.43 9.72
N TRP A 94 13.47 5.59 10.71
CA TRP A 94 14.49 5.86 11.74
C TRP A 94 15.93 5.69 11.26
N GLU A 95 16.15 5.17 10.05
CA GLU A 95 17.47 5.01 9.44
C GLU A 95 17.85 6.20 8.55
N VAL A 96 16.93 7.16 8.37
CA VAL A 96 17.16 8.34 7.54
C VAL A 96 17.15 9.61 8.40
N PRO A 97 17.96 10.62 8.05
CA PRO A 97 17.83 11.93 8.66
C PRO A 97 16.40 12.47 8.50
N ALA A 98 15.92 13.25 9.47
CA ALA A 98 14.64 13.91 9.35
C ALA A 98 14.58 14.70 8.03
N VAL A 99 13.56 14.41 7.23
CA VAL A 99 13.31 15.11 5.97
C VAL A 99 12.69 16.45 6.36
N VAL A 100 13.39 17.54 6.06
CA VAL A 100 12.94 18.93 6.29
C VAL A 100 12.01 19.37 5.17
#